data_AF-A0A966C1A5-F1
#
_entry.id   AF-A0A966C1A5-F1
#
_cell.length_a   1.000
_cell.length_b   1.000
_cell.length_c   1.000
_cell.angle_alpha   90.00
_cell.angle_beta   90.00
_cell.angle_gamma   90.00
#
_symmetry.space_group_name_H-M   'P 1'
#
loop_
_entity.id
_entity.type
_entity.pdbx_description
1 polymer ?
#
loop_
_entity_poly.entity_id
_entity_poly.type
_entity_poly.pdbx_seq_one_letter_code
_entity_poly.pdbx_strand_id
1 'polypeptide(L)'
;MDLHGQGAAIAAANPLRSPLPETPSLNEKFSEWRDYAAELDWIPDLGVDIGSPTWFRGLVTLTALCGFAITCLPDFGPIAGHRADPLSGYRADQARSQMIAPLAYGADTGIRMAATDAVRPLAESPERPSIELVATLGRGDSLRRVLQRAGVASDEAVQVNDLVSGAVSLGDIKPGTKIDVILGRRPAKNQARPLDQLAFRARFDLNLEILRDGDQLKLKRKPILVDDTPLRIKGTVGSSLYRSARAAGAPSEAVQKYLQIIGSKMSVSRDIRSTDQFDIILSYRRAETGEVEVGDLIYAGLERDGKPAAQMLKWQSGGRTNWFEASGVGQSNGELARPTNGRITSSYGMRRHPILRYKRMHSGLDFGGGYGAPIYAVTDGTVVHAGRKGGFGNYVKLQHGGGLASGYGHMSRIAVSNGRRVRRGQIIGYVGSTGLSTGPHLHYELYRGGRTINPQSVKFVERAQLGGQELRRFKGELQKLRRVEPGAALSALKSASVQAEPEREINRLNKPLAS
;
A
#
# COMPACT_ATOMS: atom_id res chain seq x y z
N MET A 1 -69.40 -82.86 -24.29
CA MET A 1 -70.62 -83.16 -23.50
C MET A 1 -70.20 -83.22 -22.04
N ASP A 2 -69.97 -82.14 -21.32
CA ASP A 2 -70.61 -80.80 -21.13
C ASP A 2 -71.03 -80.71 -19.65
N LEU A 3 -70.34 -79.86 -18.86
CA LEU A 3 -70.83 -78.67 -18.12
C LEU A 3 -71.52 -79.03 -16.77
N HIS A 4 -71.33 -78.37 -15.61
CA HIS A 4 -70.68 -77.11 -15.23
C HIS A 4 -70.55 -77.03 -13.67
N GLY A 5 -69.51 -76.34 -13.14
CA GLY A 5 -69.54 -75.63 -11.85
C GLY A 5 -68.83 -76.23 -10.62
N GLN A 6 -67.60 -75.79 -10.31
CA GLN A 6 -66.81 -76.01 -9.07
C GLN A 6 -67.15 -74.93 -7.99
N GLY A 7 -66.93 -75.05 -6.67
CA GLY A 7 -66.07 -75.93 -5.85
C GLY A 7 -66.34 -75.83 -4.30
N ALA A 8 -65.53 -76.57 -3.52
CA ALA A 8 -65.65 -77.06 -2.11
C ALA A 8 -65.37 -76.02 -0.96
N ALA A 9 -65.45 -76.26 0.37
CA ALA A 9 -65.33 -77.47 1.23
C ALA A 9 -65.80 -77.31 2.74
N ILE A 10 -66.39 -78.39 3.31
CA ILE A 10 -66.21 -79.18 4.59
C ILE A 10 -65.69 -78.58 5.95
N ALA A 11 -66.28 -79.00 7.11
CA ALA A 11 -65.63 -79.59 8.32
C ALA A 11 -66.58 -79.98 9.51
N ALA A 12 -66.14 -80.88 10.42
CA ALA A 12 -66.93 -81.64 11.44
C ALA A 12 -66.31 -81.78 12.87
N ALA A 13 -67.14 -82.24 13.85
CA ALA A 13 -66.93 -83.07 15.08
C ALA A 13 -66.34 -82.54 16.44
N ASN A 14 -66.92 -82.93 17.61
CA ASN A 14 -66.26 -83.49 18.85
C ASN A 14 -67.16 -83.73 20.12
N PRO A 15 -66.79 -84.62 21.11
CA PRO A 15 -67.42 -84.81 22.44
C PRO A 15 -66.53 -84.52 23.72
N LEU A 16 -67.15 -84.60 24.93
CA LEU A 16 -66.81 -83.98 26.25
C LEU A 16 -65.83 -84.72 27.23
N ARG A 17 -65.17 -83.96 28.14
CA ARG A 17 -64.24 -84.36 29.26
C ARG A 17 -64.55 -83.60 30.57
N SER A 18 -64.20 -84.17 31.74
CA SER A 18 -64.42 -83.70 33.13
C SER A 18 -63.45 -82.61 33.65
N PRO A 19 -63.80 -81.83 34.72
CA PRO A 19 -63.00 -80.68 35.18
C PRO A 19 -61.95 -81.04 36.25
N LEU A 20 -60.80 -80.37 36.20
CA LEU A 20 -59.66 -80.42 37.15
C LEU A 20 -59.40 -78.99 37.70
N PRO A 21 -58.83 -78.83 38.91
CA PRO A 21 -59.03 -77.64 39.76
C PRO A 21 -58.40 -76.35 39.22
N GLU A 22 -59.16 -75.25 39.30
CA GLU A 22 -58.74 -73.92 38.89
C GLU A 22 -57.69 -73.34 39.86
N THR A 23 -56.57 -72.90 39.31
CA THR A 23 -55.55 -72.12 40.04
C THR A 23 -56.06 -70.69 40.24
N PRO A 24 -55.96 -70.11 41.45
CA PRO A 24 -56.48 -68.77 41.72
C PRO A 24 -55.81 -67.75 40.80
N SER A 25 -56.67 -66.96 40.17
CA SER A 25 -56.34 -65.93 39.20
C SER A 25 -55.52 -64.80 39.85
N LEU A 26 -54.79 -64.03 39.03
CA LEU A 26 -54.00 -62.89 39.53
C LEU A 26 -54.83 -61.88 40.33
N ASN A 27 -56.11 -61.73 39.98
CA ASN A 27 -57.03 -60.84 40.69
C ASN A 27 -57.34 -61.34 42.11
N GLU A 28 -57.44 -62.65 42.31
CA GLU A 28 -57.68 -63.23 43.63
C GLU A 28 -56.44 -63.13 44.53
N LYS A 29 -55.25 -63.33 43.96
CA LYS A 29 -53.99 -63.07 44.68
C LYS A 29 -53.82 -61.60 45.04
N PHE A 30 -54.28 -60.69 44.17
CA PHE A 30 -54.24 -59.26 44.45
C PHE A 30 -55.25 -58.86 45.52
N SER A 31 -56.44 -59.45 45.56
CA SER A 31 -57.39 -59.23 46.65
C SER A 31 -56.86 -59.78 47.97
N GLU A 32 -56.29 -60.99 47.99
CA GLU A 32 -55.69 -61.56 49.20
C GLU A 32 -54.53 -60.70 49.73
N TRP A 33 -53.67 -60.19 48.83
CA TRP A 33 -52.58 -59.31 49.23
C TRP A 33 -53.10 -57.96 49.74
N ARG A 34 -54.13 -57.40 49.09
CA ARG A 34 -54.76 -56.15 49.52
C ARG A 34 -55.42 -56.31 50.89
N ASP A 35 -56.11 -57.42 51.10
CA ASP A 35 -56.80 -57.70 52.36
C ASP A 35 -55.76 -57.95 53.48
N TYR A 36 -54.67 -58.66 53.19
CA TYR A 36 -53.52 -58.78 54.10
C TYR A 36 -52.86 -57.42 54.42
N ALA A 37 -52.72 -56.55 53.42
CA ALA A 37 -52.17 -55.21 53.61
C ALA A 37 -53.13 -54.28 54.40
N ALA A 38 -54.44 -54.53 54.31
CA ALA A 38 -55.47 -53.80 55.05
C ALA A 38 -55.56 -54.26 56.52
N GLU A 39 -55.29 -55.53 56.80
CA GLU A 39 -55.18 -56.06 58.18
C GLU A 39 -53.82 -55.77 58.83
N LEU A 40 -52.82 -55.37 58.06
CA LEU A 40 -51.51 -54.99 58.58
C LEU A 40 -51.64 -53.68 59.37
N ASP A 41 -51.45 -53.74 60.69
CA ASP A 41 -51.39 -52.53 61.49
C ASP A 41 -50.08 -51.77 61.23
N TRP A 42 -50.20 -50.64 60.53
CA TRP A 42 -49.10 -49.76 60.14
C TRP A 42 -48.65 -48.84 61.29
N ILE A 43 -49.46 -48.73 62.34
CA ILE A 43 -49.21 -47.82 63.47
C ILE A 43 -49.29 -48.63 64.78
N PRO A 44 -48.40 -49.62 64.97
CA PRO A 44 -48.38 -50.39 66.21
C PRO A 44 -48.04 -49.46 67.39
N ASP A 45 -48.81 -49.56 68.46
CA ASP A 45 -48.55 -48.83 69.70
C ASP A 45 -47.28 -49.36 70.37
N LEU A 46 -46.23 -48.54 70.39
CA LEU A 46 -44.93 -48.89 70.98
C LEU A 46 -44.95 -48.93 72.52
N GLY A 47 -46.05 -48.54 73.15
CA GLY A 47 -46.26 -48.67 74.61
C GLY A 47 -46.71 -50.07 75.05
N VAL A 48 -47.04 -50.97 74.12
CA VAL A 48 -47.62 -52.30 74.41
C VAL A 48 -46.76 -53.40 73.76
N ASP A 49 -46.73 -54.60 74.37
CA ASP A 49 -46.03 -55.80 73.87
C ASP A 49 -44.54 -55.59 73.49
N ILE A 50 -43.82 -54.89 74.37
CA ILE A 50 -42.41 -54.52 74.21
C ILE A 50 -41.54 -55.77 73.99
N GLY A 51 -40.77 -55.77 72.89
CA GLY A 51 -39.87 -56.87 72.51
C GLY A 51 -40.50 -57.91 71.57
N SER A 52 -41.78 -57.78 71.24
CA SER A 52 -42.43 -58.61 70.20
C SER A 52 -41.96 -58.23 68.79
N PRO A 53 -42.12 -59.12 67.79
CA PRO A 53 -41.79 -58.80 66.39
C PRO A 53 -42.56 -57.60 65.84
N THR A 54 -43.82 -57.40 66.26
CA THR A 54 -44.65 -56.26 65.89
C THR A 54 -44.15 -54.96 66.50
N TRP A 55 -43.71 -55.00 67.76
CA TRP A 55 -43.07 -53.86 68.42
C TRP A 55 -41.76 -53.45 67.74
N PHE A 56 -40.88 -54.41 67.41
CA PHE A 56 -39.64 -54.12 66.67
C PHE A 56 -39.92 -53.54 65.28
N ARG A 57 -40.95 -54.04 64.58
CA ARG A 57 -41.39 -53.46 63.30
C ARG A 57 -41.81 -52.00 63.48
N GLY A 58 -42.63 -51.71 64.50
CA GLY A 58 -43.03 -50.34 64.84
C GLY A 58 -41.85 -49.42 65.13
N LEU A 59 -40.88 -49.91 65.90
CA LEU A 59 -39.69 -49.15 66.28
C LEU A 59 -38.85 -48.82 65.05
N VAL A 60 -38.67 -49.78 64.15
CA VAL A 60 -37.97 -49.57 62.88
C VAL A 60 -38.70 -48.54 62.03
N THR A 61 -40.03 -48.64 61.90
CA THR A 61 -40.83 -47.68 61.14
C THR A 61 -40.72 -46.27 61.72
N LEU A 62 -40.85 -46.11 63.05
CA LEU A 62 -40.69 -44.82 63.71
C LEU A 62 -39.29 -44.25 63.50
N THR A 63 -38.25 -45.07 63.69
CA THR A 63 -36.86 -44.64 63.53
C THR A 63 -36.58 -44.23 62.08
N ALA A 64 -37.11 -44.97 61.10
CA ALA A 64 -36.99 -44.64 59.69
C ALA A 64 -37.71 -43.33 59.34
N LEU A 65 -38.92 -43.11 59.87
CA LEU A 65 -39.68 -41.88 59.67
C LEU A 65 -39.00 -40.67 60.31
N CYS A 66 -38.49 -40.81 61.55
CA CYS A 66 -37.71 -39.77 62.21
C CYS A 66 -36.42 -39.47 61.44
N GLY A 67 -35.70 -40.49 60.98
CA GLY A 67 -34.51 -40.33 60.15
C GLY A 67 -34.83 -39.60 58.85
N PHE A 68 -35.91 -39.99 58.16
CA PHE A 68 -36.37 -39.32 56.94
C PHE A 68 -36.75 -37.86 57.18
N ALA A 69 -37.46 -37.57 58.28
CA ALA A 69 -37.79 -36.20 58.68
C ALA A 69 -36.53 -35.35 58.92
N ILE A 70 -35.49 -35.92 59.54
CA ILE A 70 -34.20 -35.24 59.74
C ILE A 70 -33.47 -35.01 58.42
N THR A 71 -33.52 -35.95 57.47
CA THR A 71 -32.90 -35.74 56.15
C THR A 71 -33.63 -34.70 55.30
N CYS A 72 -34.92 -34.48 55.56
CA CYS A 72 -35.75 -33.49 54.89
C CYS A 72 -35.77 -32.13 55.61
N LEU A 73 -35.04 -31.97 56.72
CA LEU A 73 -34.90 -30.67 57.37
C LEU A 73 -34.17 -29.71 56.43
N PRO A 74 -34.69 -28.50 56.21
CA PRO A 74 -34.00 -27.51 55.39
C PRO A 74 -32.68 -27.12 56.04
N ASP A 75 -31.64 -26.94 55.22
CA ASP A 75 -30.35 -26.44 55.68
C ASP A 75 -30.53 -24.99 56.18
N PHE A 76 -30.27 -24.78 57.47
CA PHE A 76 -30.24 -23.44 58.09
C PHE A 76 -28.86 -22.77 57.95
N GLY A 77 -28.01 -23.31 57.09
CA GLY A 77 -26.77 -22.67 56.67
C GLY A 77 -27.01 -21.23 56.17
N PRO A 78 -26.02 -20.35 56.32
CA PRO A 78 -26.15 -18.98 55.86
C PRO A 78 -26.41 -18.98 54.35
N ILE A 79 -27.56 -18.46 53.94
CA ILE A 79 -27.85 -18.22 52.53
C ILE A 79 -26.77 -17.24 52.05
N ALA A 80 -25.87 -17.70 51.19
CA ALA A 80 -24.82 -16.87 50.60
C ALA A 80 -25.45 -15.89 49.60
N GLY A 81 -26.15 -14.88 50.11
CA GLY A 81 -26.55 -13.72 49.35
C GLY A 81 -25.32 -12.87 49.08
N HIS A 82 -25.17 -12.40 47.85
CA HIS A 82 -24.23 -11.32 47.56
C HIS A 82 -24.67 -10.09 48.37
N ARG A 83 -24.02 -9.87 49.53
CA ARG A 83 -24.10 -8.58 50.21
C ARG A 83 -23.29 -7.61 49.35
N ALA A 84 -23.94 -6.59 48.81
CA ALA A 84 -23.21 -5.50 48.18
C ALA A 84 -22.16 -4.98 49.17
N ASP A 85 -20.93 -4.79 48.71
CA ASP A 85 -19.87 -4.25 49.54
C ASP A 85 -20.34 -2.93 50.17
N PRO A 86 -20.01 -2.68 51.46
CA PRO A 86 -20.35 -1.42 52.09
C PRO A 86 -19.80 -0.26 51.25
N LEU A 87 -20.68 0.68 50.91
CA LEU A 87 -20.31 1.86 50.15
C LEU A 87 -19.16 2.56 50.90
N SER A 88 -18.04 2.78 50.21
CA SER A 88 -16.85 3.43 50.77
C SER A 88 -16.39 4.59 49.89
N GLY A 89 -15.68 5.54 50.50
CA GLY A 89 -15.23 6.78 49.85
C GLY A 89 -16.39 7.57 49.24
N TYR A 90 -16.17 8.05 48.01
CA TYR A 90 -17.10 8.93 47.28
C TYR A 90 -18.54 8.39 47.18
N ARG A 91 -18.72 7.06 47.08
CA ARG A 91 -20.04 6.45 46.96
C ARG A 91 -20.80 6.45 48.30
N ALA A 92 -20.09 6.34 49.42
CA ALA A 92 -20.66 6.43 50.76
C ALA A 92 -21.13 7.86 51.04
N ASP A 93 -20.31 8.85 50.67
CA ASP A 93 -20.63 10.28 50.83
C ASP A 93 -21.86 10.67 50.00
N GLN A 94 -21.94 10.21 48.75
CA GLN A 94 -23.12 10.40 47.90
C GLN A 94 -24.38 9.77 48.50
N ALA A 95 -24.30 8.54 49.01
CA ALA A 95 -25.46 7.88 49.61
C ALA A 95 -25.90 8.57 50.91
N ARG A 96 -24.96 8.97 51.79
CA ARG A 96 -25.26 9.74 53.01
C ARG A 96 -26.02 11.03 52.71
N SER A 97 -25.64 11.72 51.62
CA SER A 97 -26.30 12.96 51.20
C SER A 97 -27.75 12.81 50.72
N GLN A 98 -28.13 11.59 50.37
CA GLN A 98 -29.47 11.25 49.90
C GLN A 98 -30.31 10.55 50.98
N MET A 99 -29.74 10.29 52.16
CA MET A 99 -30.46 9.68 53.27
C MET A 99 -31.33 10.72 53.98
N ILE A 100 -32.58 10.36 54.25
CA ILE A 100 -33.45 11.13 55.13
C ILE A 100 -33.15 10.70 56.57
N ALA A 101 -32.15 11.30 57.19
CA ALA A 101 -31.77 11.09 58.58
C ALA A 101 -31.35 12.42 59.24
N PRO A 102 -31.37 12.53 60.58
CA PRO A 102 -30.88 13.74 61.26
C PRO A 102 -29.37 13.92 61.06
N LEU A 103 -28.89 15.17 60.94
CA LEU A 103 -27.47 15.50 60.79
C LEU A 103 -26.58 14.84 61.86
N ALA A 104 -27.11 14.73 63.10
CA ALA A 104 -26.42 14.10 64.22
C ALA A 104 -26.13 12.59 64.03
N TYR A 105 -26.86 11.91 63.13
CA TYR A 105 -26.68 10.50 62.80
C TYR A 105 -25.94 10.30 61.47
N GLY A 106 -25.23 11.33 61.00
CA GLY A 106 -24.34 11.24 59.83
C GLY A 106 -25.01 11.58 58.50
N ALA A 107 -26.22 12.12 58.48
CA ALA A 107 -26.72 12.79 57.27
C ALA A 107 -25.86 14.02 57.01
N ASP A 108 -25.52 14.26 55.74
CA ASP A 108 -24.83 15.46 55.30
C ASP A 108 -25.60 16.10 54.13
N THR A 109 -25.30 17.36 53.82
CA THR A 109 -25.92 18.08 52.69
C THR A 109 -25.32 17.68 51.33
N GLY A 110 -24.50 16.62 51.31
CA GLY A 110 -23.78 16.15 50.15
C GLY A 110 -22.67 17.04 49.62
N ILE A 111 -22.03 16.55 48.57
CA ILE A 111 -20.95 17.24 47.85
C ILE A 111 -21.51 18.40 47.00
N ARG A 112 -22.83 18.41 46.76
CA ARG A 112 -23.53 19.51 46.09
C ARG A 112 -24.52 20.15 47.06
N MET A 113 -24.01 21.04 47.91
CA MET A 113 -24.86 21.94 48.67
C MET A 113 -25.69 22.80 47.69
N ALA A 114 -26.96 23.02 48.02
CA ALA A 114 -27.70 24.13 47.42
C ALA A 114 -26.91 25.42 47.65
N ALA A 115 -26.95 26.35 46.69
CA ALA A 115 -26.23 27.61 46.82
C ALA A 115 -26.70 28.35 48.09
N THR A 116 -25.86 28.38 49.12
CA THR A 116 -26.07 29.19 50.32
C THR A 116 -25.77 30.66 50.02
N ASP A 117 -26.11 31.58 50.93
CA ASP A 117 -25.78 33.01 50.78
C ASP A 117 -24.27 33.31 50.67
N ALA A 118 -23.41 32.34 51.03
CA ALA A 118 -21.96 32.41 50.80
C ALA A 118 -21.54 32.14 49.34
N VAL A 119 -22.42 31.58 48.51
CA VAL A 119 -22.16 31.32 47.09
C VAL A 119 -22.44 32.59 46.31
N ARG A 120 -21.38 33.20 45.79
CA ARG A 120 -21.50 34.28 44.80
C ARG A 120 -21.61 33.66 43.41
N PRO A 121 -22.56 34.10 42.57
CA PRO A 121 -22.53 33.72 41.16
C PRO A 121 -21.18 34.14 40.61
N LEU A 122 -20.44 33.18 40.04
CA LEU A 122 -19.28 33.49 39.23
C LEU A 122 -19.78 34.39 38.11
N ALA A 123 -19.32 35.64 38.09
CA ALA A 123 -19.64 36.56 37.00
C ALA A 123 -19.26 35.92 35.66
N GLU A 124 -18.19 35.12 35.65
CA GLU A 124 -17.65 34.45 34.47
C GLU A 124 -16.99 33.11 34.81
N SER A 125 -16.98 32.18 33.85
CA SER A 125 -16.22 30.93 33.98
C SER A 125 -14.71 31.23 34.04
N PRO A 126 -13.95 30.60 34.96
CA PRO A 126 -12.52 30.80 35.05
C PRO A 126 -11.83 30.36 33.75
N GLU A 127 -11.05 31.27 33.18
CA GLU A 127 -10.37 31.03 31.92
C GLU A 127 -9.10 30.20 32.11
N ARG A 128 -8.88 29.20 31.23
CA ARG A 128 -7.67 28.39 31.25
C ARG A 128 -6.43 29.25 30.92
N PRO A 129 -5.34 29.11 31.69
CA PRO A 129 -4.12 29.88 31.47
C PRO A 129 -3.47 29.53 30.12
N SER A 130 -3.49 28.26 29.73
CA SER A 130 -3.02 27.79 28.43
C SER A 130 -3.98 26.78 27.81
N ILE A 131 -3.95 26.66 26.48
CA ILE A 131 -4.64 25.62 25.72
C ILE A 131 -3.62 24.95 24.81
N GLU A 132 -3.46 23.64 25.00
CA GLU A 132 -2.69 22.79 24.11
C GLU A 132 -3.62 22.13 23.10
N LEU A 133 -3.28 22.22 21.82
CA LEU A 133 -4.04 21.63 20.74
C LEU A 133 -3.13 21.20 19.60
N VAL A 134 -3.60 20.24 18.81
CA VAL A 134 -2.90 19.76 17.62
C VAL A 134 -3.69 20.16 16.38
N ALA A 135 -3.14 21.04 15.57
CA ALA A 135 -3.71 21.43 14.29
C ALA A 135 -3.13 20.55 13.17
N THR A 136 -3.93 20.19 12.17
CA THR A 136 -3.45 19.36 11.04
C THR A 136 -3.55 20.15 9.73
N LEU A 137 -2.45 20.22 8.98
CA LEU A 137 -2.41 20.89 7.68
C LEU A 137 -3.17 20.07 6.62
N GLY A 138 -4.28 20.59 6.11
CA GLY A 138 -5.07 19.94 5.05
C GLY A 138 -4.43 20.04 3.66
N ARG A 139 -4.87 19.18 2.71
CA ARG A 139 -4.47 19.29 1.30
C ARG A 139 -5.06 20.57 0.69
N GLY A 140 -4.21 21.43 0.12
CA GLY A 140 -4.64 22.74 -0.42
C GLY A 140 -4.97 23.78 0.65
N ASP A 141 -4.70 23.47 1.92
CA ASP A 141 -4.83 24.43 3.01
C ASP A 141 -3.56 25.29 3.15
N SER A 142 -3.66 26.45 3.80
CA SER A 142 -2.50 27.29 4.11
C SER A 142 -2.23 27.31 5.60
N LEU A 143 -0.96 27.41 5.98
CA LEU A 143 -0.54 27.46 7.39
C LEU A 143 -1.32 28.54 8.17
N ARG A 144 -1.43 29.75 7.60
CA ARG A 144 -2.22 30.84 8.17
C ARG A 144 -3.67 30.43 8.48
N ARG A 145 -4.38 29.78 7.55
CA ARG A 145 -5.78 29.37 7.74
C ARG A 145 -5.92 28.28 8.80
N VAL A 146 -4.98 27.34 8.85
CA VAL A 146 -4.95 26.30 9.89
C VAL A 146 -4.81 26.93 11.27
N LEU A 147 -3.88 27.87 11.43
CA LEU A 147 -3.63 28.55 12.71
C LEU A 147 -4.80 29.43 13.15
N GLN A 148 -5.41 30.17 12.22
CA GLN A 148 -6.62 30.95 12.50
C GLN A 148 -7.78 30.06 12.95
N ARG A 149 -7.99 28.91 12.29
CA ARG A 149 -9.00 27.92 12.71
C ARG A 149 -8.69 27.28 14.06
N ALA A 150 -7.42 27.15 14.39
CA ALA A 150 -6.96 26.68 15.70
C ALA A 150 -7.14 27.73 16.82
N GLY A 151 -7.49 28.97 16.49
CA GLY A 151 -7.75 30.05 17.46
C GLY A 151 -6.60 31.03 17.66
N VAL A 152 -5.54 30.96 16.83
CA VAL A 152 -4.43 31.92 16.81
C VAL A 152 -4.92 33.26 16.22
N ALA A 153 -4.45 34.37 16.79
CA ALA A 153 -4.74 35.71 16.29
C ALA A 153 -4.29 35.89 14.83
N SER A 154 -5.01 36.72 14.06
CA SER A 154 -4.79 36.81 12.60
C SER A 154 -3.43 37.42 12.24
N ASP A 155 -2.99 38.42 12.99
CA ASP A 155 -1.69 39.07 12.92
C ASP A 155 -0.54 38.10 13.25
N GLU A 156 -0.68 37.33 14.34
CA GLU A 156 0.32 36.34 14.72
C GLU A 156 0.38 35.17 13.72
N ALA A 157 -0.76 34.76 13.16
CA ALA A 157 -0.79 33.74 12.10
C ALA A 157 -0.06 34.21 10.83
N VAL A 158 -0.07 35.52 10.52
CA VAL A 158 0.73 36.10 9.45
C VAL A 158 2.22 36.10 9.83
N GLN A 159 2.56 36.56 11.03
CA GLN A 159 3.95 36.57 11.51
C GLN A 159 4.57 35.16 11.49
N VAL A 160 3.84 34.15 11.97
CA VAL A 160 4.26 32.74 11.91
C VAL A 160 4.47 32.28 10.47
N ASN A 161 3.53 32.60 9.58
CA ASN A 161 3.65 32.25 8.17
C ASN A 161 4.92 32.84 7.55
N ASP A 162 5.25 34.09 7.87
CA ASP A 162 6.42 34.78 7.35
C ASP A 162 7.72 34.20 7.92
N LEU A 163 7.76 33.92 9.22
CA LEU A 163 8.89 33.24 9.87
C LEU A 163 9.14 31.85 9.26
N VAL A 164 8.09 31.05 9.06
CA VAL A 164 8.21 29.72 8.48
C VAL A 164 8.63 29.78 7.02
N SER A 165 8.04 30.69 6.22
CA SER A 165 8.38 30.83 4.80
C SER A 165 9.81 31.30 4.56
N GLY A 166 10.39 32.06 5.50
CA GLY A 166 11.83 32.41 5.50
C GLY A 166 12.75 31.24 5.85
N ALA A 167 12.23 30.13 6.39
CA ALA A 167 13.01 28.96 6.77
C ALA A 167 12.83 27.75 5.86
N VAL A 168 11.63 27.56 5.31
CA VAL A 168 11.33 26.47 4.39
C VAL A 168 10.29 26.92 3.36
N SER A 169 10.35 26.36 2.16
CA SER A 169 9.25 26.55 1.20
C SER A 169 7.98 25.94 1.79
N LEU A 170 6.90 26.72 1.83
CA LEU A 170 5.61 26.23 2.35
C LEU A 170 5.07 25.03 1.57
N GLY A 171 5.50 24.84 0.31
CA GLY A 171 5.16 23.67 -0.50
C GLY A 171 5.87 22.37 -0.07
N ASP A 172 6.97 22.47 0.69
CA ASP A 172 7.71 21.31 1.18
C ASP A 172 7.02 20.68 2.41
N ILE A 173 6.15 21.43 3.10
CA ILE A 173 5.40 20.96 4.25
C ILE A 173 4.27 20.06 3.73
N LYS A 174 4.40 18.75 3.97
CA LYS A 174 3.45 17.76 3.45
C LYS A 174 2.06 17.97 4.06
N PRO A 175 0.97 17.85 3.27
CA PRO A 175 -0.38 17.73 3.83
C PRO A 175 -0.46 16.56 4.82
N GLY A 176 -1.21 16.74 5.90
CA GLY A 176 -1.27 15.81 7.04
C GLY A 176 -0.27 16.12 8.15
N THR A 177 0.62 17.12 7.97
CA THR A 177 1.54 17.56 9.03
C THR A 177 0.75 18.02 10.25
N LYS A 178 1.07 17.41 11.40
CA LYS A 178 0.55 17.80 12.71
C LYS A 178 1.38 18.94 13.27
N ILE A 179 0.71 19.94 13.80
CA ILE A 179 1.28 21.16 14.34
C ILE A 179 0.81 21.26 15.77
N ASP A 180 1.75 21.12 16.70
CA ASP A 180 1.49 21.29 18.11
C ASP A 180 1.45 22.79 18.39
N VAL A 181 0.35 23.25 18.96
CA VAL A 181 0.06 24.67 19.20
C VAL A 181 -0.29 24.84 20.67
N ILE A 182 0.42 25.74 21.34
CA ILE A 182 0.13 26.17 22.70
C ILE A 182 -0.31 27.62 22.63
N LEU A 183 -1.57 27.85 22.99
CA LEU A 183 -2.16 29.17 23.08
C LEU A 183 -2.11 29.67 24.53
N GLY A 184 -1.66 30.90 24.70
CA GLY A 184 -1.61 31.56 26.00
C GLY A 184 -2.98 32.02 26.50
N ARG A 185 -2.95 32.79 27.59
CA ARG A 185 -4.15 33.35 28.20
C ARG A 185 -4.75 34.40 27.28
N ARG A 186 -6.06 34.36 27.12
CA ARG A 186 -6.77 35.39 26.34
C ARG A 186 -6.73 36.73 27.10
N PRO A 187 -6.40 37.84 26.43
CA PRO A 187 -6.41 39.17 27.06
C PRO A 187 -7.82 39.70 27.36
N ALA A 188 -8.81 39.43 26.49
CA ALA A 188 -10.23 39.78 26.70
C ALA A 188 -11.16 38.82 25.95
N LYS A 189 -12.43 38.63 26.38
CA LYS A 189 -13.35 37.63 25.81
C LYS A 189 -13.51 37.66 24.29
N ASN A 190 -13.47 38.85 23.69
CA ASN A 190 -13.64 39.08 22.26
C ASN A 190 -12.32 39.08 21.46
N GLN A 191 -11.19 38.85 22.12
CA GLN A 191 -9.88 38.80 21.48
C GLN A 191 -9.42 37.35 21.30
N ALA A 192 -8.62 37.10 20.26
CA ALA A 192 -7.99 35.81 20.06
C ALA A 192 -6.94 35.54 21.15
N ARG A 193 -6.57 34.27 21.35
CA ARG A 193 -5.47 33.93 22.26
C ARG A 193 -4.13 34.17 21.57
N PRO A 194 -3.13 34.72 22.27
CA PRO A 194 -1.79 34.81 21.74
C PRO A 194 -1.19 33.40 21.60
N LEU A 195 -0.32 33.23 20.63
CA LEU A 195 0.48 32.03 20.45
C LEU A 195 1.68 32.06 21.40
N ASP A 196 1.79 31.07 22.28
CA ASP A 196 2.95 30.93 23.17
C ASP A 196 4.02 30.04 22.54
N GLN A 197 3.60 28.93 21.95
CA GLN A 197 4.51 27.98 21.30
C GLN A 197 3.83 27.31 20.11
N LEU A 198 4.63 27.06 19.07
CA LEU A 198 4.25 26.24 17.93
C LEU A 198 5.40 25.33 17.55
N ALA A 199 5.16 24.04 17.41
CA ALA A 199 6.19 23.08 17.01
C ALA A 199 5.62 22.09 15.99
N PHE A 200 6.41 21.79 14.94
CA PHE A 200 6.02 20.78 13.96
C PHE A 200 7.20 20.27 13.14
N ARG A 201 7.00 19.10 12.54
CA ARG A 201 7.91 18.50 11.57
C ARG A 201 7.72 19.17 10.21
N ALA A 202 8.57 20.15 9.89
CA ALA A 202 8.47 20.89 8.62
C ALA A 202 8.93 20.07 7.42
N ARG A 203 10.01 19.29 7.59
CA ARG A 203 10.53 18.33 6.59
C ARG A 203 11.05 17.09 7.29
N PHE A 204 11.37 16.05 6.52
CA PHE A 204 11.96 14.81 7.06
C PHE A 204 13.31 15.02 7.76
N ASP A 205 13.98 16.16 7.58
CA ASP A 205 15.27 16.50 8.18
C ASP A 205 15.20 17.72 9.11
N LEU A 206 14.01 18.28 9.35
CA LEU A 206 13.87 19.57 10.03
C LEU A 206 12.60 19.67 10.87
N ASN A 207 12.79 19.90 12.16
CA ASN A 207 11.78 20.41 13.07
C ASN A 207 11.87 21.93 13.16
N LEU A 208 10.70 22.58 13.13
CA LEU A 208 10.58 24.00 13.41
C LEU A 208 9.85 24.18 14.73
N GLU A 209 10.37 25.09 15.55
CA GLU A 209 9.76 25.50 16.81
C GLU A 209 9.71 27.02 16.83
N ILE A 210 8.56 27.58 17.16
CA ILE A 210 8.36 29.00 17.38
C ILE A 210 8.00 29.17 18.84
N LEU A 211 8.71 30.04 19.54
CA LEU A 211 8.49 30.36 20.94
C LEU A 211 8.22 31.85 21.07
N ARG A 212 7.30 32.20 21.96
CA ARG A 212 7.12 33.57 22.41
C ARG A 212 8.22 33.96 23.38
N ASP A 213 8.84 35.09 23.11
CA ASP A 213 9.80 35.77 23.98
C ASP A 213 9.34 37.22 24.18
N GLY A 214 8.62 37.45 25.28
CA GLY A 214 7.87 38.69 25.49
C GLY A 214 6.77 38.87 24.44
N ASP A 215 6.82 39.96 23.69
CA ASP A 215 5.86 40.28 22.63
C ASP A 215 6.28 39.78 21.25
N GLN A 216 7.43 39.10 21.13
CA GLN A 216 7.97 38.64 19.84
C GLN A 216 7.91 37.12 19.71
N LEU A 217 7.65 36.65 18.48
CA LEU A 217 7.78 35.25 18.11
C LEU A 217 9.16 35.00 17.52
N LYS A 218 9.88 34.01 18.07
CA LYS A 218 11.22 33.61 17.60
C LYS A 218 11.19 32.20 17.04
N LEU A 219 11.70 32.05 15.82
CA LEU A 219 11.87 30.75 15.18
C LEU A 219 13.20 30.10 15.59
N LYS A 220 13.12 28.85 16.05
CA LYS A 220 14.23 27.96 16.31
C LYS A 220 14.18 26.78 15.34
N ARG A 221 15.28 26.58 14.60
CA ARG A 221 15.46 25.44 13.69
C ARG A 221 16.12 24.30 14.46
N LYS A 222 15.52 23.11 14.40
CA LYS A 222 16.05 21.87 15.00
C LYS A 222 16.33 20.89 13.86
N PRO A 223 17.54 20.92 13.27
CA PRO A 223 17.91 19.95 12.23
C PRO A 223 17.96 18.54 12.83
N ILE A 224 17.58 17.55 12.02
CA ILE A 224 17.51 16.15 12.40
C ILE A 224 18.47 15.39 11.51
N LEU A 225 19.31 14.55 12.11
CA LEU A 225 20.21 13.73 11.33
C LEU A 225 19.42 12.69 10.52
N VAL A 226 19.69 12.64 9.23
CA VAL A 226 19.07 11.71 8.28
C VAL A 226 20.16 10.95 7.55
N ASP A 227 20.01 9.62 7.49
CA ASP A 227 20.79 8.76 6.61
C ASP A 227 20.01 8.51 5.33
N ASP A 228 20.56 9.00 4.21
CA ASP A 228 20.02 8.86 2.86
C ASP A 228 20.66 7.69 2.09
N THR A 229 21.29 6.73 2.79
CA THR A 229 21.86 5.53 2.17
C THR A 229 20.77 4.75 1.43
N PRO A 230 20.88 4.55 0.09
CA PRO A 230 19.87 3.84 -0.66
C PRO A 230 19.67 2.41 -0.17
N LEU A 231 18.43 1.94 -0.19
CA LEU A 231 18.11 0.57 0.17
C LEU A 231 18.31 -0.34 -1.03
N ARG A 232 19.33 -1.20 -0.98
CA ARG A 232 19.58 -2.26 -1.95
C ARG A 232 19.00 -3.59 -1.48
N ILE A 233 18.18 -4.19 -2.33
CA ILE A 233 17.51 -5.47 -2.11
C ILE A 233 17.93 -6.41 -3.24
N LYS A 234 18.63 -7.49 -2.88
CA LYS A 234 19.03 -8.55 -3.80
C LYS A 234 18.40 -9.87 -3.42
N GLY A 235 18.09 -10.71 -4.41
CA GLY A 235 17.57 -12.05 -4.17
C GLY A 235 17.46 -12.87 -5.44
N THR A 236 17.16 -14.16 -5.29
CA THR A 236 16.96 -15.09 -6.41
C THR A 236 15.51 -15.04 -6.88
N VAL A 237 15.28 -15.10 -8.20
CA VAL A 237 13.94 -14.99 -8.79
C VAL A 237 12.99 -16.11 -8.33
N GLY A 238 13.46 -17.36 -8.30
CA GLY A 238 12.65 -18.51 -7.89
C GLY A 238 11.46 -18.75 -8.84
N SER A 239 10.32 -19.18 -8.28
CA SER A 239 9.10 -19.48 -9.05
C SER A 239 8.32 -18.24 -9.49
N SER A 240 8.50 -17.10 -8.80
CA SER A 240 7.83 -15.86 -9.13
C SER A 240 8.67 -14.67 -8.66
N LEU A 241 9.18 -13.90 -9.62
CA LEU A 241 9.96 -12.69 -9.36
C LEU A 241 9.24 -11.72 -8.41
N TYR A 242 7.92 -11.55 -8.59
CA TYR A 242 7.13 -10.69 -7.70
C TYR A 242 7.14 -11.21 -6.26
N ARG A 243 6.86 -12.50 -6.05
CA ARG A 243 6.80 -13.09 -4.69
C ARG A 243 8.16 -13.07 -4.02
N SER A 244 9.21 -13.43 -4.74
CA SER A 244 10.58 -13.45 -4.21
C SER A 244 11.07 -12.05 -3.84
N ALA A 245 10.78 -11.02 -4.66
CA ALA A 245 11.12 -9.64 -4.33
C ALA A 245 10.34 -9.12 -3.11
N ARG A 246 9.05 -9.46 -2.99
CA ARG A 246 8.23 -9.13 -1.81
C ARG A 246 8.76 -9.81 -0.54
N ALA A 247 9.13 -11.09 -0.64
CA ALA A 247 9.71 -11.84 0.47
C ALA A 247 11.07 -11.28 0.92
N ALA A 248 11.84 -10.70 -0.01
CA ALA A 248 13.09 -10.01 0.29
C ALA A 248 12.91 -8.60 0.89
N GLY A 249 11.67 -8.15 1.14
CA GLY A 249 11.37 -6.87 1.78
C GLY A 249 11.10 -5.70 0.83
N ALA A 250 10.98 -5.93 -0.48
CA ALA A 250 10.66 -4.86 -1.42
C ALA A 250 9.17 -4.44 -1.31
N PRO A 251 8.85 -3.13 -1.28
CA PRO A 251 7.46 -2.64 -1.32
C PRO A 251 6.73 -3.03 -2.62
N SER A 252 5.40 -3.23 -2.57
CA SER A 252 4.59 -3.58 -3.77
C SER A 252 4.82 -2.62 -4.93
N GLU A 253 4.77 -1.32 -4.66
CA GLU A 253 4.88 -0.29 -5.67
C GLU A 253 6.25 -0.33 -6.36
N ALA A 254 7.31 -0.54 -5.58
CA ALA A 254 8.66 -0.70 -6.09
C ALA A 254 8.78 -1.94 -7.00
N VAL A 255 8.23 -3.09 -6.57
CA VAL A 255 8.26 -4.33 -7.37
C VAL A 255 7.47 -4.17 -8.68
N GLN A 256 6.30 -3.52 -8.65
CA GLN A 256 5.53 -3.26 -9.86
C GLN A 256 6.28 -2.34 -10.85
N LYS A 257 6.85 -1.24 -10.36
CA LYS A 257 7.71 -0.35 -11.17
C LYS A 257 8.89 -1.12 -11.75
N TYR A 258 9.55 -1.94 -10.93
CA TYR A 258 10.67 -2.79 -11.35
C TYR A 258 10.27 -3.73 -12.50
N LEU A 259 9.16 -4.45 -12.36
CA LEU A 259 8.64 -5.34 -13.42
C LEU A 259 8.30 -4.60 -14.70
N GLN A 260 7.71 -3.40 -14.60
CA GLN A 260 7.42 -2.56 -15.76
C GLN A 260 8.70 -2.15 -16.51
N ILE A 261 9.75 -1.78 -15.77
CA ILE A 261 11.02 -1.32 -16.34
C ILE A 261 11.80 -2.48 -16.97
N ILE A 262 11.94 -3.60 -16.27
CA ILE A 262 12.60 -4.80 -16.82
C ILE A 262 11.80 -5.38 -17.99
N GLY A 263 10.47 -5.37 -17.90
CA GLY A 263 9.55 -5.78 -18.96
C GLY A 263 9.68 -4.97 -20.26
N SER A 264 10.18 -3.73 -20.17
CA SER A 264 10.47 -2.92 -21.37
C SER A 264 11.69 -3.39 -22.16
N LYS A 265 12.55 -4.21 -21.55
CA LYS A 265 13.78 -4.73 -22.14
C LYS A 265 13.70 -6.19 -22.50
N MET A 266 13.01 -6.99 -21.70
CA MET A 266 12.87 -8.43 -21.93
C MET A 266 11.51 -8.93 -21.41
N SER A 267 11.05 -10.04 -21.97
CA SER A 267 9.81 -10.67 -21.54
C SER A 267 10.02 -11.35 -20.18
N VAL A 268 9.38 -10.81 -19.14
CA VAL A 268 9.45 -11.34 -17.77
C VAL A 268 9.13 -12.84 -17.70
N SER A 269 8.22 -13.34 -18.53
CA SER A 269 7.78 -14.74 -18.50
C SER A 269 8.67 -15.70 -19.29
N ARG A 270 9.39 -15.22 -20.33
CA ARG A 270 10.19 -16.09 -21.22
C ARG A 270 11.67 -15.95 -21.01
N ASP A 271 12.13 -14.74 -20.72
CA ASP A 271 13.54 -14.40 -20.76
C ASP A 271 14.19 -14.43 -19.37
N ILE A 272 13.40 -14.39 -18.29
CA ILE A 272 13.87 -14.46 -16.90
C ILE A 272 13.81 -15.89 -16.39
N ARG A 273 14.93 -16.40 -15.87
CA ARG A 273 15.06 -17.76 -15.31
C ARG A 273 14.83 -17.72 -13.80
N SER A 274 14.41 -18.85 -13.24
CA SER A 274 14.27 -19.03 -11.78
C SER A 274 15.60 -18.88 -11.03
N THR A 275 16.72 -19.15 -11.70
CA THR A 275 18.09 -19.03 -11.16
C THR A 275 18.68 -17.63 -11.30
N ASP A 276 18.02 -16.71 -12.01
CA ASP A 276 18.50 -15.34 -12.14
C ASP A 276 18.39 -14.60 -10.78
N GLN A 277 19.20 -13.57 -10.60
CA GLN A 277 19.18 -12.71 -9.41
C GLN A 277 18.64 -11.33 -9.76
N PHE A 278 17.70 -10.82 -8.97
CA PHE A 278 17.22 -9.44 -9.09
C PHE A 278 18.02 -8.52 -8.15
N ASP A 279 18.20 -7.27 -8.57
CA ASP A 279 18.87 -6.21 -7.81
C ASP A 279 18.03 -4.94 -7.89
N ILE A 280 17.43 -4.56 -6.77
CA ILE A 280 16.52 -3.43 -6.65
C ILE A 280 17.16 -2.41 -5.73
N ILE A 281 17.35 -1.18 -6.19
CA ILE A 281 17.81 -0.08 -5.33
C ILE A 281 16.77 1.03 -5.28
N LEU A 282 16.33 1.32 -4.06
CA LEU A 282 15.30 2.31 -3.74
C LEU A 282 15.93 3.52 -3.05
N SER A 283 15.34 4.69 -3.25
CA SER A 283 15.56 5.82 -2.36
C SER A 283 15.06 5.43 -0.98
N TYR A 284 15.87 5.65 0.03
CA TYR A 284 15.56 5.31 1.41
C TYR A 284 16.16 6.37 2.31
N ARG A 285 15.36 6.86 3.24
CA ARG A 285 15.76 7.87 4.20
C ARG A 285 15.36 7.42 5.58
N ARG A 286 16.28 7.53 6.54
CA ARG A 286 16.04 7.20 7.93
C ARG A 286 16.47 8.35 8.81
N ALA A 287 15.53 8.89 9.59
CA ALA A 287 15.82 9.92 10.56
C ALA A 287 16.34 9.28 11.86
N GLU A 288 17.13 10.03 12.64
CA GLU A 288 17.57 9.62 13.98
C GLU A 288 16.40 9.36 14.96
N THR A 289 15.24 9.97 14.68
CA THR A 289 13.98 9.72 15.39
C THR A 289 13.44 8.31 15.19
N GLY A 290 14.02 7.53 14.28
CA GLY A 290 13.56 6.18 13.90
C GLY A 290 12.53 6.16 12.77
N GLU A 291 12.07 7.33 12.32
CA GLU A 291 11.17 7.45 11.17
C GLU A 291 11.89 7.02 9.88
N VAL A 292 11.14 6.37 8.99
CA VAL A 292 11.65 5.85 7.72
C VAL A 292 10.78 6.35 6.58
N GLU A 293 11.43 6.82 5.51
CA GLU A 293 10.77 7.18 4.26
C GLU A 293 11.37 6.36 3.12
N VAL A 294 10.57 5.45 2.57
CA VAL A 294 10.92 4.68 1.35
C VAL A 294 10.43 5.47 0.14
N GLY A 295 11.37 5.86 -0.72
CA GLY A 295 11.11 6.63 -1.92
C GLY A 295 11.08 5.80 -3.20
N ASP A 296 11.37 6.46 -4.30
CA ASP A 296 11.30 5.89 -5.64
C ASP A 296 12.36 4.80 -5.92
N LEU A 297 12.04 3.93 -6.89
CA LEU A 297 13.01 3.05 -7.53
C LEU A 297 14.04 3.86 -8.32
N ILE A 298 15.32 3.65 -8.00
CA ILE A 298 16.46 4.35 -8.62
C ILE A 298 17.14 3.43 -9.65
N TYR A 299 17.33 2.15 -9.30
CA TYR A 299 18.01 1.17 -10.14
C TYR A 299 17.27 -0.16 -10.15
N ALA A 300 17.20 -0.77 -11.33
CA ALA A 300 16.62 -2.07 -11.58
C ALA A 300 17.63 -2.93 -12.36
N GLY A 301 18.21 -3.91 -11.68
CA GLY A 301 19.18 -4.85 -12.23
C GLY A 301 18.65 -6.28 -12.26
N LEU A 302 19.06 -7.03 -13.28
CA LEU A 302 18.92 -8.48 -13.37
C LEU A 302 20.29 -9.07 -13.68
N GLU A 303 20.73 -10.03 -12.89
CA GLU A 303 22.00 -10.73 -13.05
C GLU A 303 21.74 -12.20 -13.39
N ARG A 304 22.52 -12.73 -14.34
CA ARG A 304 22.52 -14.14 -14.76
C ARG A 304 23.94 -14.66 -14.66
N ASP A 305 24.14 -15.70 -13.86
CA ASP A 305 25.45 -16.36 -13.69
C ASP A 305 26.56 -15.35 -13.32
N GLY A 306 26.25 -14.39 -12.44
CA GLY A 306 27.16 -13.33 -12.01
C GLY A 306 27.41 -12.20 -13.03
N LYS A 307 26.75 -12.24 -14.20
CA LYS A 307 26.86 -11.22 -15.25
C LYS A 307 25.58 -10.37 -15.33
N PRO A 308 25.66 -9.06 -15.59
CA PRO A 308 24.48 -8.22 -15.76
C PRO A 308 23.72 -8.60 -17.03
N ALA A 309 22.48 -9.09 -16.88
CA ALA A 309 21.56 -9.38 -17.96
C ALA A 309 20.73 -8.13 -18.36
N ALA A 310 20.37 -7.30 -17.38
CA ALA A 310 19.78 -5.97 -17.59
C ALA A 310 20.19 -5.02 -16.48
N GLN A 311 20.39 -3.74 -16.81
CA GLN A 311 20.78 -2.72 -15.85
C GLN A 311 20.12 -1.40 -16.22
N MET A 312 19.02 -1.08 -15.54
CA MET A 312 18.22 0.10 -15.81
C MET A 312 18.44 1.11 -14.69
N LEU A 313 18.81 2.33 -15.05
CA LEU A 313 19.03 3.43 -14.11
C LEU A 313 18.09 4.61 -14.45
N LYS A 314 17.43 5.14 -13.43
CA LYS A 314 16.64 6.38 -13.53
C LYS A 314 17.60 7.56 -13.69
N TRP A 315 17.50 8.29 -14.79
CA TRP A 315 18.39 9.41 -15.09
C TRP A 315 17.62 10.61 -15.61
N GLN A 316 18.02 11.80 -15.18
CA GLN A 316 17.46 13.05 -15.66
C GLN A 316 18.33 13.60 -16.79
N SER A 317 17.77 13.70 -17.99
CA SER A 317 18.42 14.23 -19.18
C SER A 317 17.49 15.22 -19.89
N GLY A 318 17.99 16.41 -20.19
CA GLY A 318 17.22 17.45 -20.90
C GLY A 318 15.94 17.89 -20.17
N GLY A 319 15.94 17.90 -18.83
CA GLY A 319 14.78 18.28 -18.01
C GLY A 319 13.70 17.20 -17.88
N ARG A 320 13.92 16.00 -18.43
CA ARG A 320 13.01 14.85 -18.28
C ARG A 320 13.72 13.68 -17.62
N THR A 321 12.97 12.95 -16.79
CA THR A 321 13.45 11.75 -16.12
C THR A 321 13.06 10.52 -16.93
N ASN A 322 14.05 9.78 -17.43
CA ASN A 322 13.86 8.57 -18.21
C ASN A 322 14.69 7.42 -17.63
N TRP A 323 14.37 6.19 -18.03
CA TRP A 323 15.15 5.00 -17.70
C TRP A 323 16.13 4.68 -18.81
N PHE A 324 17.40 4.52 -18.46
CA PHE A 324 18.47 4.23 -19.40
C PHE A 324 19.14 2.90 -19.05
N GLU A 325 19.45 2.13 -20.08
CA GLU A 325 20.08 0.83 -19.93
C GLU A 325 21.60 0.96 -19.98
N ALA A 326 22.32 0.49 -18.97
CA ALA A 326 23.76 0.69 -18.82
C ALA A 326 24.59 0.14 -20.00
N SER A 327 24.17 -0.97 -20.61
CA SER A 327 24.81 -1.54 -21.80
C SER A 327 24.53 -0.74 -23.07
N GLY A 328 23.39 -0.04 -23.13
CA GLY A 328 22.94 0.75 -24.28
C GLY A 328 23.22 2.26 -24.18
N VAL A 329 23.68 2.78 -23.04
CA VAL A 329 24.00 4.19 -22.92
C VAL A 329 25.26 4.49 -23.75
N GLY A 330 25.05 5.13 -24.90
CA GLY A 330 26.09 5.43 -25.89
C GLY A 330 25.87 4.73 -27.24
N GLN A 331 24.97 3.74 -27.31
CA GLN A 331 24.62 3.02 -28.54
C GLN A 331 23.11 3.04 -28.75
N SER A 332 22.65 3.55 -29.90
CA SER A 332 21.26 3.37 -30.32
C SER A 332 21.21 2.55 -31.60
N ASN A 333 20.71 1.33 -31.52
CA ASN A 333 20.35 0.54 -32.71
C ASN A 333 19.05 1.11 -33.30
N GLY A 334 19.17 2.20 -34.06
CA GLY A 334 18.07 2.82 -34.77
C GLY A 334 17.93 2.23 -36.15
N GLU A 335 17.36 1.04 -36.29
CA GLU A 335 17.05 0.50 -37.61
C GLU A 335 16.15 1.47 -38.40
N LEU A 336 16.44 1.68 -39.69
CA LEU A 336 15.57 2.46 -40.55
C LEU A 336 14.19 1.80 -40.61
N ALA A 337 13.13 2.57 -40.39
CA ALA A 337 11.79 2.09 -40.72
C ALA A 337 11.71 1.84 -42.23
N ARG A 338 10.95 0.82 -42.63
CA ARG A 338 10.67 0.58 -44.05
C ARG A 338 9.86 1.77 -44.60
N PRO A 339 10.19 2.30 -45.78
CA PRO A 339 9.51 3.47 -46.33
C PRO A 339 8.10 3.14 -46.85
N THR A 340 7.81 1.87 -47.12
CA THR A 340 6.47 1.37 -47.48
C THR A 340 6.38 -0.14 -47.22
N ASN A 341 5.17 -0.70 -47.22
CA ASN A 341 4.91 -2.13 -47.05
C ASN A 341 5.14 -2.95 -48.34
N GLY A 342 5.40 -2.27 -49.45
CA GLY A 342 5.72 -2.89 -50.74
C GLY A 342 6.96 -3.81 -50.72
N ARG A 343 6.99 -4.78 -51.64
CA ARG A 343 8.18 -5.60 -51.89
C ARG A 343 9.19 -4.81 -52.73
N ILE A 344 10.48 -5.08 -52.53
CA ILE A 344 11.53 -4.50 -53.40
C ILE A 344 11.38 -5.13 -54.78
N THR A 345 11.14 -4.30 -55.80
CA THR A 345 11.04 -4.71 -57.20
C THR A 345 12.34 -4.44 -57.97
N SER A 346 13.15 -3.50 -57.50
CA SER A 346 14.43 -3.15 -58.12
C SER A 346 15.45 -2.72 -57.07
N SER A 347 16.66 -3.23 -57.18
CA SER A 347 17.76 -2.94 -56.24
C SER A 347 18.63 -1.77 -56.72
N TYR A 348 19.45 -1.23 -55.82
CA TYR A 348 20.44 -0.19 -56.13
C TYR A 348 21.59 -0.77 -56.96
N GLY A 349 22.09 -0.04 -57.97
CA GLY A 349 23.23 -0.46 -58.78
C GLY A 349 23.07 -0.30 -60.29
N MET A 350 24.09 -0.69 -61.05
CA MET A 350 24.08 -0.64 -62.52
C MET A 350 23.12 -1.66 -63.10
N ARG A 351 22.10 -1.21 -63.83
CA ARG A 351 21.12 -2.10 -64.49
C ARG A 351 20.72 -1.59 -65.87
N ARG A 352 20.19 -2.47 -66.72
CA ARG A 352 19.62 -2.06 -68.01
C ARG A 352 18.35 -1.24 -67.76
N HIS A 353 18.27 -0.03 -68.30
CA HIS A 353 17.12 0.85 -68.12
C HIS A 353 15.90 0.33 -68.90
N PRO A 354 14.73 0.09 -68.28
CA PRO A 354 13.58 -0.54 -68.94
C PRO A 354 13.08 0.23 -70.17
N ILE A 355 13.16 1.56 -70.11
CA ILE A 355 12.65 2.45 -71.18
C ILE A 355 13.75 2.82 -72.18
N LEU A 356 15.00 2.97 -71.73
CA LEU A 356 16.09 3.57 -72.54
C LEU A 356 17.06 2.51 -73.09
N ARG A 357 16.91 1.24 -72.69
CA ARG A 357 17.61 0.05 -73.19
C ARG A 357 19.15 0.00 -73.04
N TYR A 358 19.83 1.02 -72.52
CA TYR A 358 21.25 1.00 -72.11
C TYR A 358 21.45 0.78 -70.59
N LYS A 359 22.67 0.43 -70.14
CA LYS A 359 23.02 0.26 -68.70
C LYS A 359 23.10 1.62 -68.00
N ARG A 360 22.26 1.86 -66.99
CA ARG A 360 22.20 3.09 -66.20
C ARG A 360 22.27 2.77 -64.71
N MET A 361 22.93 3.65 -63.95
CA MET A 361 22.98 3.56 -62.50
C MET A 361 21.60 3.82 -61.90
N HIS A 362 21.12 2.88 -61.09
CA HIS A 362 19.93 3.05 -60.27
C HIS A 362 20.34 3.53 -58.89
N SER A 363 20.06 4.80 -58.59
CA SER A 363 20.51 5.51 -57.39
C SER A 363 19.67 5.25 -56.13
N GLY A 364 18.73 4.31 -56.18
CA GLY A 364 17.81 3.98 -55.09
C GLY A 364 17.30 2.54 -55.14
N LEU A 365 16.28 2.27 -54.34
CA LEU A 365 15.49 1.04 -54.33
C LEU A 365 14.08 1.34 -54.83
N ASP A 366 13.52 0.47 -55.66
CA ASP A 366 12.12 0.57 -56.04
C ASP A 366 11.31 -0.42 -55.21
N PHE A 367 10.25 0.08 -54.57
CA PHE A 367 9.27 -0.73 -53.85
C PHE A 367 7.97 -0.75 -54.64
N GLY A 368 7.55 -1.93 -55.09
CA GLY A 368 6.25 -2.11 -55.73
C GLY A 368 5.12 -1.96 -54.72
N GLY A 369 4.09 -1.18 -55.04
CA GLY A 369 2.94 -0.97 -54.17
C GLY A 369 1.73 -0.48 -54.94
N GLY A 370 0.53 -0.71 -54.38
CA GLY A 370 -0.71 -0.18 -54.96
C GLY A 370 -0.67 1.35 -55.05
N TYR A 371 -1.30 1.90 -56.09
CA TYR A 371 -1.47 3.36 -56.21
C TYR A 371 -2.18 3.89 -54.96
N GLY A 372 -1.63 4.93 -54.34
CA GLY A 372 -2.16 5.49 -53.09
C GLY A 372 -1.68 4.79 -51.81
N ALA A 373 -0.83 3.77 -51.87
CA ALA A 373 -0.27 3.14 -50.66
C ALA A 373 0.55 4.17 -49.84
N PRO A 374 0.51 4.11 -48.49
CA PRO A 374 1.21 5.09 -47.66
C PRO A 374 2.74 4.96 -47.78
N ILE A 375 3.41 6.11 -47.76
CA ILE A 375 4.86 6.26 -47.71
C ILE A 375 5.22 6.88 -46.36
N TYR A 376 6.15 6.26 -45.65
CA TYR A 376 6.56 6.63 -44.30
C TYR A 376 7.98 7.22 -44.28
N ALA A 377 8.22 8.15 -43.36
CA ALA A 377 9.57 8.61 -43.05
C ALA A 377 10.39 7.49 -42.40
N VAL A 378 11.53 7.13 -43.00
CA VAL A 378 12.38 6.04 -42.49
C VAL A 378 13.03 6.34 -41.13
N THR A 379 13.20 7.62 -40.80
CA THR A 379 13.71 8.11 -39.52
C THR A 379 13.32 9.58 -39.34
N ASP A 380 13.54 10.13 -38.15
CA ASP A 380 13.26 11.54 -37.84
C ASP A 380 14.04 12.48 -38.76
N GLY A 381 13.41 13.56 -39.22
CA GLY A 381 14.08 14.50 -40.11
C GLY A 381 13.28 15.78 -40.40
N THR A 382 13.89 16.66 -41.18
CA THR A 382 13.26 17.89 -41.67
C THR A 382 13.07 17.79 -43.17
N VAL A 383 11.87 18.14 -43.67
CA VAL A 383 11.58 18.21 -45.10
C VAL A 383 12.38 19.35 -45.73
N VAL A 384 13.36 19.01 -46.56
CA VAL A 384 14.17 20.01 -47.30
C VAL A 384 13.68 20.21 -48.73
N HIS A 385 12.83 19.31 -49.23
CA HIS A 385 12.12 19.48 -50.48
C HIS A 385 10.82 18.67 -50.47
N ALA A 386 9.73 19.26 -50.95
CA ALA A 386 8.43 18.67 -51.17
C ALA A 386 7.80 19.35 -52.39
N GLY A 387 7.75 18.66 -53.53
CA GLY A 387 7.25 19.22 -54.78
C GLY A 387 7.59 18.35 -56.00
N ARG A 388 7.42 18.89 -57.20
CA ARG A 388 7.81 18.19 -58.44
C ARG A 388 9.32 18.30 -58.68
N LYS A 389 9.98 17.19 -59.02
CA LYS A 389 11.42 17.11 -59.27
C LYS A 389 11.74 16.25 -60.50
N GLY A 390 11.57 16.84 -61.70
CA GLY A 390 11.96 16.24 -62.97
C GLY A 390 11.49 14.77 -63.12
N GLY A 391 12.44 13.87 -63.42
CA GLY A 391 12.18 12.44 -63.59
C GLY A 391 11.60 11.72 -62.36
N PHE A 392 11.74 12.27 -61.16
CA PHE A 392 11.15 11.69 -59.94
C PHE A 392 9.64 12.01 -59.80
N GLY A 393 9.07 12.88 -60.64
CA GLY A 393 7.68 13.30 -60.47
C GLY A 393 7.49 14.06 -59.15
N ASN A 394 6.45 13.72 -58.40
CA ASN A 394 6.26 14.24 -57.05
C ASN A 394 7.26 13.59 -56.10
N TYR A 395 8.03 14.43 -55.40
CA TYR A 395 9.20 14.03 -54.67
C TYR A 395 9.31 14.73 -53.31
N VAL A 396 9.72 13.96 -52.30
CA VAL A 396 10.06 14.48 -50.96
C VAL A 396 11.51 14.14 -50.65
N LYS A 397 12.27 15.09 -50.12
CA LYS A 397 13.60 14.88 -49.53
C LYS A 397 13.59 15.25 -48.07
N LEU A 398 14.02 14.33 -47.23
CA LEU A 398 14.20 14.53 -45.80
C LEU A 398 15.68 14.63 -45.48
N GLN A 399 16.08 15.69 -44.77
CA GLN A 399 17.40 15.80 -44.17
C GLN A 399 17.37 15.21 -42.77
N HIS A 400 18.31 14.32 -42.49
CA HIS A 400 18.52 13.69 -41.19
C HIS A 400 19.82 14.21 -40.54
N GLY A 401 20.08 13.79 -39.30
CA GLY A 401 21.35 14.05 -38.62
C GLY A 401 22.52 13.25 -39.24
N GLY A 402 23.76 13.64 -38.93
CA GLY A 402 24.95 12.88 -39.32
C GLY A 402 25.27 12.91 -40.83
N GLY A 403 24.87 13.97 -41.53
CA GLY A 403 25.13 14.12 -42.97
C GLY A 403 24.29 13.19 -43.86
N LEU A 404 23.22 12.61 -43.32
CA LEU A 404 22.35 11.65 -44.01
C LEU A 404 21.07 12.31 -44.51
N ALA A 405 20.55 11.87 -45.64
CA ALA A 405 19.26 12.31 -46.16
C ALA A 405 18.54 11.16 -46.88
N SER A 406 17.21 11.20 -46.95
CA SER A 406 16.40 10.25 -47.72
C SER A 406 15.57 10.95 -48.77
N GLY A 407 15.40 10.31 -49.92
CA GLY A 407 14.59 10.77 -51.05
C GLY A 407 13.47 9.79 -51.37
N TYR A 408 12.29 10.31 -51.73
CA TYR A 408 11.10 9.53 -52.01
C TYR A 408 10.43 10.08 -53.27
N GLY A 409 10.39 9.29 -54.34
CA GLY A 409 9.91 9.71 -55.66
C GLY A 409 8.67 8.96 -56.14
N HIS A 410 8.17 9.40 -57.30
CA HIS A 410 7.01 8.90 -58.03
C HIS A 410 5.69 8.98 -57.27
N MET A 411 5.57 9.88 -56.29
CA MET A 411 4.38 9.95 -55.45
C MET A 411 3.12 10.34 -56.24
N SER A 412 1.96 9.82 -55.85
CA SER A 412 0.66 10.32 -56.33
C SER A 412 0.30 11.63 -55.63
N ARG A 413 0.51 11.69 -54.31
CA ARG A 413 0.23 12.85 -53.46
C ARG A 413 1.28 13.02 -52.38
N ILE A 414 1.68 14.25 -52.13
CA ILE A 414 2.58 14.64 -51.04
C ILE A 414 1.74 15.04 -49.82
N ALA A 415 2.09 14.57 -48.62
CA ALA A 415 1.35 14.85 -47.38
C ALA A 415 2.07 15.83 -46.42
N VAL A 416 3.23 16.34 -46.82
CA VAL A 416 4.08 17.23 -46.01
C VAL A 416 4.56 18.44 -46.83
N SER A 417 4.96 19.50 -46.14
CA SER A 417 5.45 20.75 -46.72
C SER A 417 6.93 21.00 -46.40
N ASN A 418 7.59 21.85 -47.19
CA ASN A 418 8.97 22.28 -46.94
C ASN A 418 9.13 22.87 -45.53
N GLY A 419 10.24 22.57 -44.87
CA GLY A 419 10.56 23.03 -43.52
C GLY A 419 9.90 22.24 -42.39
N ARG A 420 8.91 21.38 -42.69
CA ARG A 420 8.21 20.59 -41.67
C ARG A 420 9.13 19.53 -41.06
N ARG A 421 9.13 19.40 -39.73
CA ARG A 421 9.74 18.25 -39.03
C ARG A 421 8.80 17.04 -39.09
N VAL A 422 9.37 15.88 -39.39
CA VAL A 422 8.66 14.60 -39.45
C VAL A 422 9.32 13.58 -38.53
N ARG A 423 8.51 12.71 -37.94
CA ARG A 423 8.97 11.61 -37.08
C ARG A 423 9.07 10.31 -37.87
N ARG A 424 9.92 9.38 -37.43
CA ARG A 424 9.99 8.01 -37.94
C ARG A 424 8.59 7.39 -37.98
N GLY A 425 8.24 6.74 -39.09
CA GLY A 425 6.94 6.11 -39.29
C GLY A 425 5.80 7.08 -39.60
N GLN A 426 6.02 8.39 -39.63
CA GLN A 426 5.01 9.35 -40.05
C GLN A 426 4.77 9.26 -41.55
N ILE A 427 3.50 9.33 -41.98
CA ILE A 427 3.12 9.39 -43.40
C ILE A 427 3.61 10.71 -44.00
N ILE A 428 4.37 10.62 -45.08
CA ILE A 428 4.92 11.77 -45.82
C ILE A 428 4.34 11.92 -47.22
N GLY A 429 3.67 10.88 -47.73
CA GLY A 429 3.04 10.89 -49.04
C GLY A 429 2.45 9.54 -49.38
N TYR A 430 2.07 9.38 -50.64
CA TYR A 430 1.40 8.19 -51.14
C TYR A 430 2.02 7.73 -52.47
N VAL A 431 2.15 6.41 -52.64
CA VAL A 431 2.71 5.77 -53.83
C VAL A 431 1.92 6.18 -55.07
N GLY A 432 2.60 6.38 -56.18
CA GLY A 432 1.99 6.72 -57.46
C GLY A 432 2.88 6.27 -58.61
N SER A 433 2.71 6.92 -59.75
CA SER A 433 3.51 6.68 -60.96
C SER A 433 3.81 7.99 -61.69
N THR A 434 4.07 9.07 -60.95
CA THR A 434 4.38 10.38 -61.53
C THR A 434 5.84 10.46 -61.99
N GLY A 435 6.12 11.30 -62.99
CA GLY A 435 7.47 11.41 -63.56
C GLY A 435 7.81 10.23 -64.47
N LEU A 436 9.08 9.82 -64.49
CA LEU A 436 9.60 8.80 -65.40
C LEU A 436 9.47 7.41 -64.76
N SER A 437 8.24 6.89 -64.75
CA SER A 437 7.84 5.64 -64.10
C SER A 437 7.08 4.73 -65.06
N THR A 438 7.32 3.41 -65.00
CA THR A 438 6.60 2.42 -65.81
C THR A 438 5.31 1.91 -65.18
N GLY A 439 5.08 2.17 -63.89
CA GLY A 439 3.90 1.73 -63.16
C GLY A 439 3.97 2.09 -61.67
N PRO A 440 2.91 1.88 -60.87
CA PRO A 440 2.88 2.29 -59.47
C PRO A 440 4.00 1.69 -58.61
N HIS A 441 4.91 2.53 -58.13
CA HIS A 441 5.99 2.16 -57.22
C HIS A 441 6.54 3.36 -56.46
N LEU A 442 7.28 3.10 -55.37
CA LEU A 442 8.08 4.10 -54.66
C LEU A 442 9.54 3.94 -55.06
N HIS A 443 10.13 5.00 -55.61
CA HIS A 443 11.59 5.10 -55.73
C HIS A 443 12.18 5.76 -54.47
N TYR A 444 13.02 5.01 -53.75
CA TYR A 444 13.59 5.41 -52.47
C TYR A 444 15.12 5.54 -52.57
N GLU A 445 15.64 6.72 -52.27
CA GLU A 445 17.07 7.00 -52.27
C GLU A 445 17.56 7.27 -50.85
N LEU A 446 18.79 6.84 -50.55
CA LEU A 446 19.50 7.21 -49.34
C LEU A 446 20.79 7.93 -49.71
N TYR A 447 21.10 8.99 -48.98
CA TYR A 447 22.23 9.87 -49.22
C TYR A 447 23.12 9.95 -47.99
N ARG A 448 24.44 9.98 -48.19
CA ARG A 448 25.44 10.31 -47.16
C ARG A 448 26.44 11.31 -47.75
N GLY A 449 26.62 12.46 -47.10
CA GLY A 449 27.51 13.52 -47.60
C GLY A 449 27.12 14.00 -49.02
N GLY A 450 25.83 14.00 -49.34
CA GLY A 450 25.31 14.44 -50.63
C GLY A 450 25.34 13.40 -51.76
N ARG A 451 26.01 12.25 -51.60
CA ARG A 451 26.05 11.16 -52.59
C ARG A 451 25.05 10.05 -52.27
N THR A 452 24.45 9.44 -53.29
CA THR A 452 23.54 8.30 -53.10
C THR A 452 24.33 7.04 -52.74
N ILE A 453 23.81 6.27 -51.80
CA ILE A 453 24.41 5.03 -51.31
C ILE A 453 23.37 3.91 -51.36
N ASN A 454 23.83 2.66 -51.43
CA ASN A 454 22.93 1.51 -51.42
C ASN A 454 22.15 1.47 -50.09
N PRO A 455 20.81 1.68 -50.07
CA PRO A 455 20.07 1.71 -48.82
C PRO A 455 20.03 0.34 -48.10
N GLN A 456 20.23 -0.77 -48.83
CA GLN A 456 20.34 -2.11 -48.22
C GLN A 456 21.65 -2.33 -47.47
N SER A 457 22.69 -1.53 -47.75
CA SER A 457 23.99 -1.61 -47.09
C SER A 457 24.07 -0.81 -45.78
N VAL A 458 23.04 -0.01 -45.47
CA VAL A 458 23.08 0.92 -44.35
C VAL A 458 22.23 0.41 -43.19
N LYS A 459 22.89 -0.02 -42.13
CA LYS A 459 22.31 -0.14 -40.79
C LYS A 459 22.57 1.19 -40.07
N PHE A 460 21.53 1.92 -39.66
CA PHE A 460 21.71 3.12 -38.86
C PHE A 460 21.97 2.73 -37.40
N VAL A 461 23.16 3.09 -36.95
CA VAL A 461 23.58 3.29 -35.55
C VAL A 461 24.32 4.65 -35.68
N GLU A 462 24.10 5.73 -34.96
CA GLU A 462 23.85 5.95 -33.54
C GLU A 462 23.36 7.40 -33.35
N ARG A 463 22.51 7.65 -32.36
CA ARG A 463 22.69 8.81 -31.49
C ARG A 463 22.88 8.26 -30.08
N ALA A 464 23.97 8.68 -29.44
CA ALA A 464 24.18 8.39 -28.03
C ALA A 464 22.97 8.91 -27.24
N GLN A 465 22.28 8.01 -26.51
CA GLN A 465 21.21 8.40 -25.58
C GLN A 465 21.73 9.39 -24.53
N LEU A 466 22.99 9.24 -24.12
CA LEU A 466 23.76 10.18 -23.30
C LEU A 466 25.20 10.22 -23.83
N GLY A 467 25.80 11.40 -23.96
CA GLY A 467 27.16 11.58 -24.51
C GLY A 467 28.09 12.40 -23.60
N GLY A 468 29.39 12.36 -23.88
CA GLY A 468 30.39 13.27 -23.28
C GLY A 468 30.46 13.21 -21.74
N GLN A 469 30.28 14.36 -21.07
CA GLN A 469 30.34 14.47 -19.62
C GLN A 469 29.16 13.78 -18.93
N GLU A 470 27.98 13.77 -19.55
CA GLU A 470 26.78 13.16 -18.99
C GLU A 470 26.90 11.64 -18.89
N LEU A 471 27.48 10.99 -19.90
CA LEU A 471 27.79 9.56 -19.86
C LEU A 471 28.77 9.20 -18.74
N ARG A 472 29.78 10.06 -18.48
CA ARG A 472 30.72 9.86 -17.38
C ARG A 472 30.03 9.95 -16.01
N ARG A 473 29.14 10.93 -15.82
CA ARG A 473 28.32 11.05 -14.60
C ARG A 473 27.40 9.85 -14.43
N PHE A 474 26.73 9.42 -15.50
CA PHE A 474 25.86 8.24 -15.49
C PHE A 474 26.61 6.98 -15.04
N LYS A 475 27.80 6.71 -15.62
CA LYS A 475 28.64 5.57 -15.23
C LYS A 475 29.13 5.67 -13.79
N GLY A 476 29.50 6.87 -13.34
CA GLY A 476 29.92 7.12 -11.95
C GLY A 476 28.81 6.84 -10.94
N GLU A 477 27.59 7.33 -11.19
CA GLU A 477 26.43 7.07 -10.33
C GLU A 477 26.04 5.58 -10.32
N LEU A 478 26.07 4.92 -11.48
CA LEU A 478 25.84 3.47 -11.55
C LEU A 478 26.84 2.68 -10.70
N GLN A 479 28.13 3.04 -10.76
CA GLN A 479 29.14 2.39 -9.93
C GLN A 479 28.95 2.67 -8.44
N LYS A 480 28.60 3.92 -8.08
CA LYS A 480 28.31 4.30 -6.69
C LYS A 480 27.16 3.47 -6.11
N LEU A 481 26.04 3.37 -6.84
CA LEU A 481 24.88 2.58 -6.40
C LEU A 481 25.20 1.09 -6.27
N ARG A 482 25.99 0.52 -7.19
CA ARG A 482 26.38 -0.91 -7.12
C ARG A 482 27.35 -1.25 -6.00
N ARG A 483 28.03 -0.26 -5.40
CA ARG A 483 28.89 -0.44 -4.22
C ARG A 483 28.12 -0.45 -2.91
N VAL A 484 26.84 -0.07 -2.91
CA VAL A 484 26.00 -0.15 -1.71
C VAL A 484 25.76 -1.62 -1.40
N GLU A 485 26.08 -2.06 -0.18
CA GLU A 485 25.85 -3.44 0.24
C GLU A 485 24.35 -3.71 0.43
N PRO A 486 23.86 -4.92 0.10
CA PRO A 486 22.48 -5.30 0.39
C PRO A 486 22.16 -5.10 1.88
N GLY A 487 21.08 -4.37 2.17
CA GLY A 487 20.69 -4.07 3.56
C GLY A 487 21.55 -3.04 4.30
N ALA A 488 22.53 -2.38 3.67
CA ALA A 488 23.35 -1.35 4.33
C ALA A 488 22.52 -0.24 5.00
N ALA A 489 21.44 0.18 4.34
CA ALA A 489 20.50 1.18 4.84
C ALA A 489 19.75 0.78 6.12
N LEU A 490 19.76 -0.52 6.48
CA LEU A 490 19.12 -1.05 7.69
C LEU A 490 20.08 -1.11 8.89
N SER A 491 21.36 -0.82 8.68
CA SER A 491 22.35 -0.78 9.76
C SER A 491 22.00 0.30 10.80
N ALA A 492 22.46 0.12 12.04
CA ALA A 492 22.18 1.06 13.11
C ALA A 492 22.81 2.41 12.77
N LEU A 493 22.00 3.48 12.82
CA LEU A 493 22.52 4.85 12.80
C LEU A 493 23.54 4.97 13.92
N LYS A 494 24.75 5.43 13.58
CA LYS A 494 25.74 5.79 14.59
C LYS A 494 25.19 7.04 15.30
N SER A 495 24.39 6.84 16.35
CA SER A 495 23.77 7.92 17.09
C SER A 495 24.84 8.92 17.51
N ALA A 496 24.72 10.17 17.07
CA ALA A 496 25.54 11.27 17.55
C ALA A 496 25.07 11.70 18.95
N SER A 497 24.99 10.77 19.90
CA SER A 497 24.65 11.05 21.30
C SER A 497 24.85 9.84 22.21
N VAL A 498 26.08 9.34 22.28
CA VAL A 498 26.69 9.28 23.61
C VAL A 498 27.50 10.56 23.69
N GLN A 499 26.84 11.66 24.09
CA GLN A 499 27.58 12.76 24.68
C GLN A 499 28.37 12.11 25.80
N ALA A 500 29.69 12.07 25.67
CA ALA A 500 30.55 11.80 26.80
C ALA A 500 30.03 12.70 27.93
N GLU A 501 29.65 12.09 29.06
CA GLU A 501 29.30 12.86 30.25
C GLU A 501 30.37 13.94 30.41
N PRO A 502 30.00 15.22 30.60
CA PRO A 502 30.99 16.24 30.85
C PRO A 502 31.78 15.79 32.07
N GLU A 503 33.05 15.41 31.88
CA GLU A 503 33.94 15.10 32.98
C GLU A 503 33.88 16.29 33.94
N ARG A 504 33.40 16.05 35.17
CA ARG A 504 33.42 17.06 36.22
C ARG A 504 34.84 17.61 36.30
N GLU A 505 34.98 18.93 36.32
CA GLU A 505 36.27 19.64 36.28
C GLU A 505 37.27 19.14 37.35
N ILE A 506 36.74 18.62 38.46
CA ILE A 506 37.45 17.96 39.56
C ILE A 506 38.25 16.73 39.10
N ASN A 507 37.71 15.95 38.16
CA ASN A 507 38.37 14.77 37.59
C ASN A 507 39.51 15.14 36.62
N ARG A 508 39.51 16.37 36.09
CA ARG A 508 40.57 16.86 35.19
C ARG A 508 41.81 17.30 35.98
N LEU A 509 41.64 17.72 37.24
CA LEU A 509 42.71 18.18 38.14
C LEU A 509 43.46 17.04 38.85
N ASN A 510 42.92 15.82 38.87
CA ASN A 510 43.53 14.64 39.51
C ASN A 510 44.35 13.77 38.55
N LYS A 511 44.65 14.22 37.33
CA LYS A 511 45.65 13.52 36.50
C LYS A 511 47.04 13.79 37.09
N PRO A 512 47.80 12.77 37.52
CA PRO A 512 49.18 12.98 37.91
C PRO A 512 49.93 13.53 36.70
N LEU A 513 50.63 14.66 36.90
CA LEU A 513 51.57 15.20 35.94
C LEU A 513 52.59 14.08 35.67
N ALA A 514 52.56 13.54 34.45
CA ALA A 514 53.59 12.62 34.00
C ALA A 514 54.93 13.36 34.03
N SER A 515 55.82 12.88 34.89
CA SER A 515 57.24 13.22 34.97
C SER A 515 57.97 12.91 33.67
#